data_AF-A0A1G5SPW6-F1
#
_entry.id   AF-A0A1G5SPW6-F1
#
_cell.length_a   1.000
_cell.length_b   1.000
_cell.length_c   1.000
_cell.angle_alpha   90.00
_cell.angle_beta   90.00
_cell.angle_gamma   90.00
#
_symmetry.space_group_name_H-M   'P 1'
#
loop_
_entity.id
_entity.type
_entity.pdbx_description
1 polymer ?
#
loop_
_entity_poly.entity_id
_entity_poly.type
_entity_poly.pdbx_seq_one_letter_code
_entity_poly.pdbx_strand_id
1 'polypeptide(L)' 'MDQDREMSKEPPISDGPSYRPRDETIAQTGGGLPNDTGQLVEIDDAEAARIEQKIRDL' A
#
# COMPACT_ATOMS: atom_id res chain seq x y z
N MET A 1 29.47 -10.90 16.60
CA MET A 1 28.64 -9.71 16.79
C MET A 1 29.08 -8.74 15.73
N ASP A 2 28.48 -8.84 14.55
CA ASP A 2 28.73 -7.92 13.45
C ASP A 2 28.14 -6.58 13.85
N GLN A 3 29.02 -5.60 14.04
CA GLN A 3 28.62 -4.24 14.37
C GLN A 3 27.98 -3.65 13.11
N ASP A 4 26.67 -3.44 13.17
CA ASP A 4 25.92 -2.66 12.18
C ASP A 4 26.63 -1.32 11.99
N ARG A 5 27.26 -1.17 10.83
CA ARG A 5 27.92 0.06 10.41
C ARG A 5 26.81 1.07 10.16
N GLU A 6 26.44 1.82 11.18
CA GLU A 6 25.53 2.95 11.04
C GLU A 6 26.24 4.02 10.19
N MET A 7 26.04 3.95 8.86
CA MET A 7 26.49 5.01 7.97
C MET A 7 25.56 6.21 8.19
N SER A 8 26.12 7.31 8.68
CA SER A 8 25.42 8.57 8.82
C SER A 8 24.77 8.95 7.49
N LYS A 9 23.43 8.96 7.43
CA LYS A 9 22.69 9.42 6.24
C LYS A 9 23.04 10.87 5.97
N GLU A 10 23.57 11.17 4.78
CA GLU A 10 23.79 12.55 4.38
C GLU A 10 22.44 13.28 4.27
N PRO A 11 22.32 14.50 4.83
CA PRO A 11 21.08 15.25 4.76
C PRO A 11 20.70 15.54 3.31
N PRO A 12 19.41 15.47 2.98
CA PRO A 12 18.96 15.64 1.60
C PRO A 12 19.22 17.06 1.10
N ILE A 13 19.61 17.17 -0.17
CA ILE A 13 19.92 18.46 -0.82
C ILE A 13 18.67 19.29 -1.17
N SER A 14 17.46 18.71 -1.04
CA SER A 14 16.18 19.37 -1.33
C SER A 14 15.03 18.68 -0.59
N ASP A 15 14.07 19.46 -0.14
CA ASP A 15 12.80 19.06 0.49
C ASP A 15 11.59 19.30 -0.45
N GLY A 16 11.83 19.68 -1.71
CA GLY A 16 10.79 20.03 -2.67
C GLY A 16 10.11 18.82 -3.34
N PRO A 17 9.12 19.04 -4.23
CA PRO A 17 8.35 17.97 -4.87
C PRO A 17 9.16 16.99 -5.72
N SER A 18 10.39 17.35 -6.07
CA SER A 18 11.34 16.50 -6.79
C SER A 18 12.30 15.75 -5.86
N TYR A 19 12.12 15.85 -4.55
CA TYR A 19 12.91 15.10 -3.57
C TYR A 19 12.78 13.59 -3.81
N ARG A 20 13.93 12.92 -3.90
CA ARG A 20 14.03 11.48 -4.05
C ARG A 20 14.92 10.94 -2.93
N PRO A 21 14.37 10.21 -1.95
CA PRO A 21 15.17 9.57 -0.92
C PRO A 21 16.16 8.59 -1.56
N ARG A 22 17.44 8.66 -1.20
CA ARG A 22 18.50 7.78 -1.74
C ARG A 22 18.57 6.45 -0.99
N ASP A 23 18.50 6.53 0.33
CA ASP A 23 18.73 5.39 1.25
C ASP A 23 17.47 5.02 2.05
N GLU A 24 16.30 5.40 1.53
CA GLU A 24 15.00 5.09 2.14
C GLU A 24 14.07 4.50 1.09
N THR A 25 13.35 3.45 1.48
CA THR A 25 12.27 2.92 0.64
C THR A 25 11.22 4.00 0.44
N ILE A 26 10.70 4.13 -0.78
CA ILE A 26 9.45 4.86 -1.04
C ILE A 26 8.36 4.02 -0.35
N ALA A 27 8.13 4.28 0.93
CA ALA A 27 7.14 3.52 1.68
C ALA A 27 5.78 3.74 0.99
N GLN A 28 5.23 2.68 0.40
CA GLN A 28 3.87 2.68 -0.15
C GLN A 28 2.80 2.76 0.96
N THR A 29 3.23 2.86 2.22
CA THR A 29 2.39 3.09 3.38
C THR A 29 2.45 4.58 3.70
N GLY A 30 1.51 5.34 3.16
CA GLY A 30 1.13 6.58 3.86
C GLY A 30 0.86 6.22 5.32
N GLY A 31 1.41 6.99 6.26
CA GLY A 31 1.26 6.70 7.68
C GLY A 31 -0.21 6.55 8.05
N GLY A 32 -0.58 5.39 8.57
CA GLY A 32 -1.95 5.04 8.91
C GLY A 32 -2.17 3.54 8.85
N LEU A 33 -3.04 3.02 9.72
CA LEU A 33 -3.60 1.69 9.52
C LEU A 33 -4.45 1.72 8.23
N PRO A 34 -4.50 0.63 7.44
CA PRO A 34 -5.48 0.51 6.37
C PRO A 34 -6.86 0.89 6.89
N ASN A 35 -7.56 1.74 6.14
CA ASN A 35 -8.93 2.09 6.51
C ASN A 35 -9.86 0.91 6.16
N ASP A 36 -10.00 -0.01 7.10
CA ASP A 36 -10.82 -1.21 6.96
C ASP A 36 -12.30 -0.97 7.32
N THR A 37 -12.74 0.29 7.41
CA THR A 37 -14.16 0.64 7.67
C THR A 37 -15.07 0.45 6.46
N GLY A 38 -14.69 -0.38 5.50
CA GLY A 38 -15.49 -0.67 4.32
C GLY A 38 -16.87 -1.19 4.71
N GLN A 39 -17.91 -0.69 4.05
CA GLN A 39 -19.26 -1.20 4.23
C GLN A 39 -19.48 -2.43 3.34
N LEU A 40 -20.35 -3.34 3.78
CA LEU A 40 -20.81 -4.44 2.95
C LEU A 40 -21.57 -3.88 1.75
N VAL A 41 -21.35 -4.46 0.57
CA VAL A 41 -22.16 -4.18 -0.60
C VAL A 41 -23.38 -5.09 -0.55
N GLU A 42 -24.55 -4.50 -0.36
CA GLU A 42 -25.83 -5.22 -0.49
C GLU A 42 -26.03 -5.59 -1.96
N ILE A 43 -26.18 -6.89 -2.22
CA ILE A 43 -26.44 -7.43 -3.57
C ILE A 43 -27.80 -8.14 -3.57
N ASP A 44 -28.53 -8.01 -4.66
CA ASP A 44 -29.75 -8.78 -4.88
C ASP A 44 -29.44 -10.19 -5.39
N ASP A 45 -30.44 -11.08 -5.32
CA ASP A 45 -30.29 -12.49 -5.73
C ASP A 45 -29.90 -12.65 -7.21
N ALA A 46 -30.33 -11.72 -8.07
CA ALA A 46 -30.03 -11.76 -9.49
C ALA A 46 -28.55 -11.43 -9.76
N GLU A 47 -28.00 -10.45 -9.05
CA GLU A 47 -26.58 -10.10 -9.09
C GLU A 47 -25.72 -11.20 -8.48
N ALA A 48 -26.15 -11.82 -7.37
CA ALA A 48 -25.47 -12.96 -6.78
C ALA A 48 -25.32 -14.12 -7.79
N ALA A 49 -26.39 -14.45 -8.52
CA ALA A 49 -26.36 -15.49 -9.55
C ALA A 49 -25.42 -15.15 -10.72
N ARG A 50 -25.37 -13.89 -11.15
CA ARG A 50 -24.44 -13.43 -12.20
C ARG A 50 -22.98 -13.58 -11.78
N ILE A 51 -22.67 -13.21 -10.54
CA ILE A 51 -21.32 -13.33 -9.97
C ILE A 51 -20.91 -14.79 -9.88
N GLU A 52 -21.79 -15.66 -9.38
CA GLU A 52 -21.53 -17.10 -9.26
C GLU A 52 -21.19 -17.73 -10.62
N GLN A 53 -22.01 -17.47 -11.65
CA GLN A 53 -21.77 -18.01 -12.99
C GLN A 53 -20.41 -17.56 -13.53
N LYS A 54 -20.07 -16.28 -13.37
CA LYS A 54 -18.80 -15.72 -13.83
C LYS A 54 -17.60 -16.33 -13.11
N ILE A 55 -17.72 -16.67 -11.83
CA ILE A 55 -16.67 -17.35 -11.07
C ILE A 55 -16.48 -18.80 -11.52
N ARG A 56 -17.58 -19.50 -11.84
CA ARG A 56 -17.54 -20.91 -12.28
C ARG A 56 -16.99 -21.10 -13.70
N ASP A 57 -17.08 -20.07 -14.53
CA ASP A 57 -16.61 -20.09 -15.92
C ASP A 57 -15.12 -19.67 -16.07
N LEU A 58 -14.40 -19.42 -14.96
CA LEU A 58 -12.95 -19.19 -14.90
C LEU A 58 -12.15 -20.49 -14.88
#